data_AF-A0A6J2WLI8-F1
#
_entry.id   AF-A0A6J2WLI8-F1
#
_cell.length_a   1.000
_cell.length_b   1.000
_cell.length_c   1.000
_cell.angle_alpha   90.00
_cell.angle_beta   90.00
_cell.angle_gamma   90.00
#
_symmetry.space_group_name_H-M   'P 1'
#
loop_
_entity.id
_entity.type
_entity.pdbx_description
1 polymer ?
#
loop_
_entity_poly.entity_id
_entity_poly.type
_entity_poly.pdbx_seq_one_letter_code
_entity_poly.pdbx_strand_id
1 'polypeptide(L)'
;MHSSQALLLVLVLGLVTLSASQPTITVNMIKTMARTTVARIKKIKDEHFQMSPEIDFGSNFDNPVEGLSSIIDHLSFLQARLKVPPTQHLRQVQGDVDTLLGHLQRLALSRGCPQPKPESYLHKVEAVFPITSNYICLLELQRYLEKVCLNLEKLKSC
;
A
#
# COMPACT_ATOMS: atom_id res chain seq x y z
N MET A 1 0.46 27.38 -45.45
CA MET A 1 0.55 25.97 -44.98
C MET A 1 1.59 25.73 -43.87
N HIS A 2 2.51 26.66 -43.55
CA HIS A 2 3.54 26.45 -42.51
C HIS A 2 3.08 26.65 -41.06
N SER A 3 2.05 27.47 -40.81
CA SER A 3 1.57 27.76 -39.45
C SER A 3 0.95 26.54 -38.74
N SER A 4 0.28 25.64 -39.50
CA SER A 4 -0.35 24.44 -38.95
C SER A 4 0.65 23.37 -38.50
N GLN A 5 1.83 23.29 -39.13
CA GLN A 5 2.88 22.32 -38.77
C GLN A 5 3.62 22.75 -37.49
N ALA A 6 3.85 24.05 -37.32
CA ALA A 6 4.46 24.60 -36.10
C ALA A 6 3.58 24.37 -34.86
N LEU A 7 2.26 24.56 -34.98
CA LEU A 7 1.29 24.29 -33.92
C LEU A 7 1.26 22.81 -33.50
N LEU A 8 1.32 21.90 -34.48
CA LEU A 8 1.39 20.45 -34.23
C LEU A 8 2.68 20.07 -33.50
N LEU A 9 3.82 20.63 -33.89
CA LEU A 9 5.11 20.39 -33.22
C LEU A 9 5.11 20.88 -31.76
N VAL A 10 4.53 22.07 -31.49
CA VAL A 10 4.44 22.61 -30.12
C VAL A 10 3.50 21.77 -29.25
N LEU A 11 2.38 21.28 -29.81
CA LEU A 11 1.47 20.38 -29.10
C LEU A 11 2.11 19.03 -28.79
N VAL A 12 2.85 18.45 -29.74
CA VAL A 12 3.58 17.19 -29.53
C VAL A 12 4.70 17.38 -28.50
N LEU A 13 5.49 18.46 -28.57
CA LEU A 13 6.50 18.75 -27.55
C LEU A 13 5.88 19.00 -26.18
N GLY A 14 4.75 19.71 -26.09
CA GLY A 14 4.03 19.94 -24.85
C GLY A 14 3.50 18.66 -24.20
N LEU A 15 3.02 17.72 -25.01
CA LEU A 15 2.60 16.39 -24.53
C LEU A 15 3.78 15.54 -24.07
N VAL A 16 4.91 15.61 -24.78
CA VAL A 16 6.13 14.88 -24.42
C VAL A 16 6.71 15.41 -23.10
N THR A 17 6.79 16.74 -22.91
CA THR A 17 7.30 17.33 -21.66
C THR A 17 6.37 17.11 -20.46
N LEU A 18 5.06 17.06 -20.68
CA LEU A 18 4.08 16.73 -19.64
C LEU A 18 4.14 15.24 -19.24
N SER A 19 4.46 14.35 -20.19
CA SER A 19 4.68 12.92 -19.89
C SER A 19 6.00 12.66 -19.16
N ALA A 20 7.01 13.52 -19.38
CA ALA A 20 8.34 13.42 -18.76
C ALA A 20 8.40 13.94 -17.31
N SER A 21 7.34 14.58 -16.82
CA SER A 21 7.27 15.19 -15.48
C SER A 21 6.53 14.32 -14.46
N GLN A 22 6.28 13.04 -14.76
CA GLN A 22 5.85 12.10 -13.72
C GLN A 22 6.96 11.97 -12.66
N PRO A 23 6.67 12.24 -11.38
CA PRO A 23 7.66 12.07 -10.33
C PRO A 23 8.09 10.61 -10.30
N THR A 24 9.39 10.37 -10.49
CA THR A 24 10.01 9.06 -10.33
C THR A 24 9.65 8.54 -8.94
N ILE A 25 9.00 7.39 -8.87
CA ILE A 25 8.62 6.79 -7.59
C ILE A 25 9.88 6.38 -6.86
N THR A 26 10.16 7.04 -5.74
CA THR A 26 11.32 6.72 -4.92
C THR A 26 10.95 5.82 -3.76
N VAL A 27 11.91 5.02 -3.33
CA VAL A 27 11.81 4.22 -2.08
C VAL A 27 11.49 5.12 -0.88
N ASN A 28 12.05 6.34 -0.84
CA ASN A 28 11.78 7.31 0.21
C ASN A 28 10.31 7.75 0.25
N MET A 29 9.70 7.99 -0.91
CA MET A 29 8.28 8.34 -0.98
C MET A 29 7.40 7.21 -0.40
N ILE A 30 7.67 5.97 -0.78
CA ILE A 30 6.95 4.78 -0.26
C ILE A 30 7.14 4.66 1.25
N LYS A 31 8.36 4.87 1.78
CA LYS A 31 8.62 4.88 3.23
C LYS A 31 7.83 5.97 3.94
N THR A 32 7.78 7.18 3.38
CA THR A 32 7.01 8.28 3.96
C THR A 32 5.53 7.94 4.03
N MET A 33 4.96 7.42 2.94
CA MET A 33 3.57 6.96 2.92
C MET A 33 3.31 5.89 3.98
N ALA A 34 4.13 4.84 4.04
CA ALA A 34 3.99 3.77 5.02
C ALA A 34 4.05 4.29 6.47
N ARG A 35 4.96 5.23 6.78
CA ARG A 35 5.03 5.88 8.10
C ARG A 35 3.78 6.70 8.42
N THR A 36 3.28 7.45 7.45
CA THR A 36 2.02 8.21 7.60
C THR A 36 0.85 7.28 7.88
N THR A 37 0.76 6.15 7.16
CA THR A 37 -0.27 5.14 7.38
C THR A 37 -0.14 4.51 8.77
N VAL A 38 1.08 4.17 9.22
CA VAL A 38 1.34 3.67 10.59
C VAL A 38 0.88 4.67 11.65
N ALA A 39 1.20 5.96 11.49
CA ALA A 39 0.76 7.00 12.42
C ALA A 39 -0.77 7.11 12.47
N ARG A 40 -1.44 6.99 11.31
CA ARG A 40 -2.91 6.99 11.24
C ARG A 40 -3.53 5.76 11.90
N ILE A 41 -2.93 4.58 11.71
CA ILE A 41 -3.38 3.34 12.36
C ILE A 41 -3.29 3.48 13.88
N LYS A 42 -2.17 4.02 14.41
CA LYS A 42 -2.02 4.28 15.85
C LYS A 42 -3.16 5.17 16.37
N LYS A 43 -3.39 6.30 15.71
CA LYS A 43 -4.49 7.21 16.05
C LYS A 43 -5.86 6.54 16.04
N ILE A 44 -6.18 5.78 14.98
CA ILE A 44 -7.47 5.08 14.86
C ILE A 44 -7.64 4.05 15.97
N LYS A 45 -6.60 3.28 16.29
CA LYS A 45 -6.64 2.30 17.39
C LYS A 45 -6.97 3.01 18.71
N ASP A 46 -6.27 4.08 19.02
CA ASP A 46 -6.45 4.81 20.28
C ASP A 46 -7.83 5.48 20.38
N GLU A 47 -8.37 6.01 19.27
CA GLU A 47 -9.65 6.75 19.25
C GLU A 47 -10.89 5.85 19.10
N HIS A 48 -10.76 4.69 18.44
CA HIS A 48 -11.92 3.90 18.01
C HIS A 48 -11.94 2.44 18.51
N PHE A 49 -10.83 1.95 19.08
CA PHE A 49 -10.76 0.57 19.57
C PHE A 49 -10.47 0.55 21.08
N GLN A 50 -11.50 0.26 21.87
CA GLN A 50 -11.39 0.10 23.33
C GLN A 50 -10.96 -1.33 23.69
N MET A 51 -9.77 -1.73 23.24
CA MET A 51 -9.24 -3.06 23.54
C MET A 51 -8.50 -3.05 24.89
N SER A 52 -8.75 -4.05 25.74
CA SER A 52 -8.01 -4.16 27.00
C SER A 52 -6.54 -4.44 26.73
N PRO A 53 -5.60 -3.74 27.41
CA PRO A 53 -4.17 -3.99 27.27
C PRO A 53 -3.74 -5.39 27.74
N GLU A 54 -4.61 -6.08 28.49
CA GLU A 54 -4.38 -7.46 28.97
C GLU A 54 -4.64 -8.52 27.89
N ILE A 55 -5.32 -8.15 26.79
CA ILE A 55 -5.59 -9.09 25.70
C ILE A 55 -4.37 -9.15 24.79
N ASP A 56 -3.64 -10.26 24.86
CA ASP A 56 -2.63 -10.59 23.86
C ASP A 56 -3.30 -11.17 22.61
N PHE A 57 -3.31 -10.40 21.53
CA PHE A 57 -3.79 -10.86 20.22
C PHE A 57 -2.76 -11.73 19.48
N GLY A 58 -1.63 -12.04 20.13
CA GLY A 58 -0.56 -12.86 19.61
C GLY A 58 0.46 -12.05 18.80
N SER A 59 1.70 -12.56 18.79
CA SER A 59 2.82 -11.98 18.05
C SER A 59 3.01 -12.56 16.64
N ASN A 60 2.14 -13.49 16.22
CA ASN A 60 2.25 -14.30 15.00
C ASN A 60 1.96 -13.54 13.69
N PHE A 61 2.22 -12.24 13.65
CA PHE A 61 2.25 -11.45 12.40
C PHE A 61 3.61 -11.58 11.70
N ASP A 62 4.23 -12.76 11.77
CA ASP A 62 5.60 -12.95 11.31
C ASP A 62 5.69 -13.24 9.81
N ASN A 63 5.05 -12.39 9.02
CA ASN A 63 5.24 -12.39 7.58
C ASN A 63 6.60 -11.76 7.25
N PRO A 64 7.51 -12.48 6.58
CA PRO A 64 8.81 -11.96 6.20
C PRO A 64 8.69 -10.93 5.07
N VAL A 65 9.74 -10.10 4.94
CA VAL A 65 9.90 -9.15 3.83
C VAL A 65 11.04 -9.67 2.96
N GLU A 66 10.71 -10.49 1.97
CA GLU A 66 11.69 -11.22 1.13
C GLU A 66 12.01 -10.47 -0.16
N GLY A 67 11.02 -9.79 -0.75
CA GLY A 67 11.13 -9.08 -2.01
C GLY A 67 10.00 -8.10 -2.23
N LEU A 68 10.02 -7.36 -3.34
CA LEU A 68 8.92 -6.47 -3.70
C LEU A 68 7.61 -7.25 -3.96
N SER A 69 7.71 -8.45 -4.53
CA SER A 69 6.54 -9.30 -4.82
C SER A 69 5.85 -9.72 -3.51
N SER A 70 6.61 -10.23 -2.55
CA SER A 70 6.07 -10.65 -1.25
C SER A 70 5.39 -9.50 -0.50
N ILE A 71 5.92 -8.27 -0.63
CA ILE A 71 5.29 -7.07 -0.04
C ILE A 71 3.95 -6.77 -0.70
N ILE A 72 3.89 -6.80 -2.03
CA ILE A 72 2.66 -6.51 -2.79
C ILE A 72 1.59 -7.54 -2.45
N ASP A 73 1.94 -8.82 -2.43
CA ASP A 73 0.99 -9.92 -2.16
C ASP A 73 0.44 -9.81 -0.74
N HIS A 74 1.30 -9.64 0.26
CA HIS A 74 0.87 -9.56 1.65
C HIS A 74 0.05 -8.28 1.93
N LEU A 75 0.44 -7.12 1.38
CA LEU A 75 -0.36 -5.90 1.52
C LEU A 75 -1.71 -6.01 0.78
N SER A 76 -1.77 -6.73 -0.35
CA SER A 76 -3.02 -6.97 -1.06
C SER A 76 -3.98 -7.84 -0.23
N PHE A 77 -3.44 -8.86 0.45
CA PHE A 77 -4.19 -9.66 1.41
C PHE A 77 -4.75 -8.83 2.58
N LEU A 78 -3.92 -7.96 3.19
CA LEU A 78 -4.36 -7.08 4.28
C LEU A 78 -5.38 -6.04 3.81
N GLN A 79 -5.22 -5.52 2.59
CA GLN A 79 -6.18 -4.60 1.97
C GLN A 79 -7.55 -5.25 1.78
N ALA A 80 -7.58 -6.51 1.32
CA ALA A 80 -8.84 -7.25 1.18
C ALA A 80 -9.53 -7.47 2.53
N ARG A 81 -8.76 -7.78 3.59
CA ARG A 81 -9.29 -7.94 4.96
C ARG A 81 -9.84 -6.64 5.54
N LEU A 82 -9.18 -5.52 5.30
CA LEU A 82 -9.66 -4.20 5.74
C LEU A 82 -11.01 -3.82 5.12
N LYS A 83 -11.40 -4.40 3.97
CA LYS A 83 -12.63 -4.06 3.24
C LYS A 83 -13.90 -4.73 3.79
N VAL A 84 -13.80 -5.60 4.79
CA VAL A 84 -14.93 -6.43 5.25
C VAL A 84 -15.17 -6.33 6.76
N PRO A 85 -16.29 -5.72 7.22
CA PRO A 85 -17.01 -4.58 6.66
C PRO A 85 -16.33 -3.24 7.02
N PRO A 86 -16.36 -2.24 6.11
CA PRO A 86 -15.61 -1.01 6.33
C PRO A 86 -16.33 -0.11 7.34
N THR A 87 -15.76 0.05 8.52
CA THR A 87 -16.15 1.15 9.40
C THR A 87 -15.63 2.46 8.82
N GLN A 88 -16.39 3.55 8.96
CA GLN A 88 -16.07 4.86 8.36
C GLN A 88 -14.66 5.34 8.65
N HIS A 89 -14.14 5.05 9.84
CA HIS A 89 -12.80 5.44 10.29
C HIS A 89 -11.66 4.67 9.58
N LEU A 90 -11.92 3.50 8.98
CA LEU A 90 -10.91 2.72 8.25
C LEU A 90 -10.74 3.13 6.79
N ARG A 91 -11.69 3.90 6.22
CA ARG A 91 -11.66 4.29 4.80
C ARG A 91 -10.37 5.00 4.39
N GLN A 92 -9.84 5.85 5.27
CA GLN A 92 -8.59 6.53 5.00
C GLN A 92 -7.38 5.59 5.02
N VAL A 93 -7.38 4.56 5.88
CA VAL A 93 -6.31 3.55 5.88
C VAL A 93 -6.40 2.69 4.63
N GLN A 94 -7.60 2.32 4.18
CA GLN A 94 -7.80 1.60 2.92
C GLN A 94 -7.24 2.38 1.73
N GLY A 95 -7.58 3.67 1.61
CA GLY A 95 -7.09 4.52 0.52
C GLY A 95 -5.56 4.70 0.55
N ASP A 96 -4.97 4.81 1.74
CA ASP A 96 -3.52 4.82 1.92
C ASP A 96 -2.87 3.53 1.40
N VAL A 97 -3.41 2.37 1.80
CA VAL A 97 -2.88 1.06 1.40
C VAL A 97 -3.05 0.85 -0.10
N ASP A 98 -4.18 1.24 -0.69
CA ASP A 98 -4.41 1.20 -2.14
C ASP A 98 -3.38 2.04 -2.90
N THR A 99 -3.13 3.27 -2.41
CA THR A 99 -2.15 4.17 -3.02
C THR A 99 -0.74 3.58 -2.88
N LEU A 100 -0.39 3.05 -1.71
CA LEU A 100 0.89 2.42 -1.43
C LEU A 100 1.14 1.21 -2.35
N LEU A 101 0.14 0.34 -2.52
CA LEU A 101 0.16 -0.79 -3.45
C LEU A 101 0.43 -0.33 -4.89
N GLY A 102 -0.27 0.71 -5.35
CA GLY A 102 -0.05 1.26 -6.69
C GLY A 102 1.36 1.85 -6.89
N HIS A 103 2.00 2.37 -5.83
CA HIS A 103 3.39 2.80 -5.90
C HIS A 103 4.37 1.64 -5.88
N LEU A 104 4.13 0.63 -5.05
CA LEU A 104 4.95 -0.59 -4.98
C LEU A 104 4.92 -1.36 -6.31
N GLN A 105 3.75 -1.51 -6.92
CA GLN A 105 3.58 -2.12 -8.24
C GLN A 105 4.37 -1.36 -9.32
N ARG A 106 4.25 -0.03 -9.37
CA ARG A 106 5.04 0.79 -10.31
C ARG A 106 6.54 0.72 -10.02
N LEU A 107 6.96 0.65 -8.76
CA LEU A 107 8.37 0.43 -8.40
C LEU A 107 8.84 -0.94 -8.89
N ALA A 108 8.06 -2.00 -8.68
CA ALA A 108 8.36 -3.35 -9.15
C ALA A 108 8.50 -3.37 -10.69
N LEU A 109 7.58 -2.73 -11.41
CA LEU A 109 7.67 -2.56 -12.86
C LEU A 109 8.95 -1.83 -13.28
N SER A 110 9.31 -0.74 -12.60
CA SER A 110 10.53 0.02 -12.91
C SER A 110 11.82 -0.79 -12.68
N ARG A 111 11.76 -1.83 -11.84
CA ARG A 111 12.87 -2.74 -11.57
C ARG A 111 12.83 -4.03 -12.40
N GLY A 112 11.89 -4.14 -13.35
CA GLY A 112 11.74 -5.31 -14.21
C GLY A 112 11.17 -6.55 -13.49
N CYS A 113 10.46 -6.36 -12.37
CA CYS A 113 9.79 -7.48 -11.71
C CYS A 113 8.71 -8.09 -12.59
N PRO A 114 8.53 -9.42 -12.56
CA PRO A 114 7.36 -10.07 -13.14
C PRO A 114 6.09 -9.44 -12.56
N GLN A 115 5.11 -9.15 -13.41
CA GLN A 115 3.82 -8.70 -12.89
C GLN A 115 3.19 -9.84 -12.08
N PRO A 116 2.76 -9.58 -10.84
CA PRO A 116 1.96 -10.56 -10.12
C PRO A 116 0.70 -10.83 -10.96
N LYS A 117 0.35 -12.11 -11.10
CA LYS A 117 -0.95 -12.47 -11.68
C LYS A 117 -2.02 -11.83 -10.77
N PRO A 118 -3.15 -11.36 -11.32
CA PRO A 118 -4.27 -10.94 -10.49
C PRO A 118 -4.74 -12.16 -9.70
N GLU A 119 -4.22 -12.34 -8.49
CA GLU A 119 -4.73 -13.33 -7.57
C GLU A 119 -6.11 -12.86 -7.14
N SER A 120 -7.08 -13.75 -7.32
CA SER A 120 -8.39 -13.62 -6.75
C SER A 120 -8.25 -13.77 -5.23
N TYR A 121 -7.82 -12.72 -4.53
CA TYR A 121 -8.00 -12.56 -3.08
C TYR A 121 -9.48 -12.33 -2.77
N LEU A 122 -10.32 -13.20 -3.30
CA LEU A 122 -11.76 -13.26 -3.09
C LEU A 122 -12.04 -14.31 -2.02
N HIS A 123 -11.19 -14.34 -0.99
CA HIS A 123 -11.59 -14.96 0.27
C HIS A 123 -12.39 -13.92 1.02
N LYS A 124 -13.70 -13.96 0.78
CA LYS A 124 -14.70 -13.29 1.63
C LYS A 124 -14.63 -13.98 2.99
N VAL A 125 -13.62 -13.62 3.80
CA VAL A 125 -13.54 -14.09 5.18
C VAL A 125 -14.64 -13.32 5.91
N GLU A 126 -15.78 -13.97 6.06
CA GLU A 126 -16.88 -13.45 6.86
C GLU A 126 -16.43 -13.51 8.33
N ALA A 127 -15.99 -12.36 8.85
CA ALA A 127 -15.52 -12.26 10.22
C ALA A 127 -16.73 -12.32 11.17
N VAL A 128 -16.82 -13.40 11.94
CA VAL A 128 -17.83 -13.60 13.01
C VAL A 128 -17.80 -12.45 14.04
N PHE A 129 -16.63 -11.82 14.22
CA PHE A 129 -16.43 -10.65 15.10
C PHE A 129 -15.72 -9.52 14.32
N PRO A 130 -16.46 -8.66 13.61
CA PRO A 130 -15.88 -7.69 12.67
C PRO A 130 -15.01 -6.63 13.36
N ILE A 131 -15.35 -6.20 14.58
CA ILE A 131 -14.55 -5.21 15.33
C ILE A 131 -13.19 -5.80 15.71
N THR A 132 -13.17 -6.98 16.32
CA THR A 132 -11.93 -7.66 16.70
C THR A 132 -11.09 -8.01 15.48
N SER A 133 -11.72 -8.49 14.40
CA SER A 133 -11.04 -8.78 13.13
C SER A 133 -10.36 -7.55 12.54
N ASN A 134 -11.08 -6.41 12.51
CA ASN A 134 -10.53 -5.13 12.04
C ASN A 134 -9.35 -4.67 12.90
N TYR A 135 -9.46 -4.78 14.23
CA TYR A 135 -8.37 -4.44 15.13
C TYR A 135 -7.12 -5.28 14.89
N ILE A 136 -7.27 -6.60 14.80
CA ILE A 136 -6.17 -7.53 14.50
C ILE A 136 -5.54 -7.20 13.15
N CYS A 137 -6.36 -6.92 12.13
CA CYS A 137 -5.86 -6.52 10.81
C CYS A 137 -5.03 -5.23 10.87
N LEU A 138 -5.43 -4.26 11.71
CA LEU A 138 -4.67 -3.03 11.93
C LEU A 138 -3.35 -3.29 12.66
N LEU A 139 -3.31 -4.18 13.64
CA LEU A 139 -2.07 -4.58 14.32
C LEU A 139 -1.07 -5.18 13.34
N GLU A 140 -1.54 -6.12 12.52
CA GLU A 140 -0.73 -6.77 11.50
C GLU A 140 -0.20 -5.77 10.47
N LEU A 141 -1.08 -4.92 9.94
CA LEU A 141 -0.72 -3.90 8.97
C LEU A 141 0.30 -2.91 9.54
N GLN A 142 0.10 -2.45 10.78
CA GLN A 142 1.03 -1.54 11.44
C GLN A 142 2.43 -2.17 11.52
N ARG A 143 2.52 -3.40 12.06
CA ARG A 143 3.79 -4.10 12.24
C ARG A 143 4.47 -4.42 10.91
N TYR A 144 3.69 -4.81 9.91
CA TYR A 144 4.22 -5.09 8.57
C TYR A 144 4.76 -3.84 7.88
N LEU A 145 4.03 -2.71 7.93
CA LEU A 145 4.52 -1.45 7.36
C LEU A 145 5.78 -0.94 8.07
N GLU A 146 5.89 -1.13 9.39
CA GLU A 146 7.13 -0.85 10.14
C GLU A 146 8.29 -1.73 9.63
N LYS A 147 8.07 -3.04 9.42
CA LYS A 147 9.06 -3.94 8.80
C LYS A 147 9.44 -3.50 7.37
N VAL A 148 8.47 -3.12 6.54
CA VAL A 148 8.71 -2.62 5.19
C VAL A 148 9.60 -1.39 5.23
N CYS A 149 9.33 -0.43 6.11
CA CYS A 149 10.14 0.79 6.24
C CYS A 149 11.62 0.50 6.56
N LEU A 150 11.91 -0.55 7.33
CA LEU A 150 13.26 -0.95 7.71
C LEU A 150 14.01 -1.69 6.58
N ASN A 151 13.29 -2.38 5.71
CA ASN A 151 13.88 -3.31 4.74
C ASN A 151 13.81 -2.83 3.29
N LEU A 152 12.92 -1.91 2.93
CA LEU A 152 12.63 -1.52 1.53
C LEU A 152 13.86 -1.03 0.73
N GLU A 153 14.81 -0.35 1.37
CA GLU A 153 16.06 0.09 0.73
C GLU A 153 17.03 -1.06 0.42
N LYS A 154 16.97 -2.13 1.20
CA LYS A 154 17.86 -3.29 1.10
C LYS A 154 17.38 -4.31 0.07
N LEU A 155 16.15 -4.16 -0.43
CA LEU A 155 15.57 -5.06 -1.42
C LEU A 155 16.32 -4.95 -2.74
N LYS A 156 17.09 -5.99 -3.04
CA LYS A 156 17.77 -6.19 -4.32
C LYS A 156 16.95 -7.05 -5.28
N SER A 157 15.91 -7.70 -4.79
CA SER A 157 15.10 -8.69 -5.50
C SER A 157 13.63 -8.26 -5.61
N CYS A 158 12.99 -8.81 -6.62
CA CYS A 158 11.57 -9.13 -6.60
C CYS A 158 11.40 -10.44 -5.83
#